data_AF-A0A0B1RVJ0-F1
#
_entry.id   AF-A0A0B1RVJ0-F1
#
_cell.length_a   1.000
_cell.length_b   1.000
_cell.length_c   1.000
_cell.angle_alpha   90.00
_cell.angle_beta   90.00
_cell.angle_gamma   90.00
#
_symmetry.space_group_name_H-M   'P 1'
#
loop_
_entity.id
_entity.type
_entity.pdbx_description
1 polymer ?
#
loop_
_entity_poly.entity_id
_entity_poly.type
_entity_poly.pdbx_seq_one_letter_code
_entity_poly.pdbx_strand_id
1 'polypeptide(L)'
;MDQGTSKGVSRTDSVDNGEGTVSKALQGSRKKKRDKVSAYERAKKVYEEIQEEKRKERRLRKQEREQRQIATEKYEKTKRKANKMFRKRSKKGQPNLGAQVEILLEKIQQKMK
;
A
#
# COMPACT_ATOMS: atom_id res chain seq x y z
N MET A 1 31.46 4.04 -17.59
CA MET A 1 30.52 3.51 -18.59
C MET A 1 29.13 3.69 -18.00
N ASP A 2 28.48 4.84 -18.24
CA ASP A 2 27.57 5.12 -19.38
C ASP A 2 26.11 4.77 -18.95
N GLN A 3 25.06 5.61 -18.92
CA GLN A 3 24.79 7.05 -19.14
C GLN A 3 23.57 7.44 -18.29
N GLY A 4 23.48 8.70 -17.87
CA GLY A 4 22.27 9.30 -17.32
C GLY A 4 21.30 9.66 -18.44
N THR A 5 20.03 9.27 -18.31
CA THR A 5 18.98 9.67 -19.25
C THR A 5 18.32 10.97 -18.79
N SER A 6 18.84 12.10 -19.27
CA SER A 6 18.15 13.38 -19.30
C SER A 6 17.09 13.37 -20.41
N LYS A 7 15.79 13.38 -20.07
CA LYS A 7 14.74 13.66 -21.05
C LYS A 7 14.48 15.16 -21.12
N GLY A 8 14.96 15.75 -22.21
CA GLY A 8 14.82 17.16 -22.54
C GLY A 8 13.40 17.57 -22.92
N VAL A 9 13.18 18.86 -22.68
CA VAL A 9 12.09 19.75 -23.07
C VAL A 9 11.80 19.68 -24.58
N SER A 10 10.52 19.69 -24.95
CA SER A 10 10.08 20.18 -26.27
C SER A 10 9.00 21.24 -26.07
N ARG A 11 9.43 22.50 -26.09
CA ARG A 11 8.61 23.71 -26.12
C ARG A 11 8.24 23.92 -27.59
N THR A 12 6.96 23.86 -27.93
CA THR A 12 6.49 24.18 -29.28
C THR A 12 6.05 25.65 -29.29
N ASP A 13 6.94 26.53 -29.72
CA ASP A 13 6.60 27.91 -30.05
C ASP A 13 6.22 27.95 -31.55
N SER A 14 4.92 27.98 -31.84
CA SER A 14 4.41 28.20 -33.20
C SER A 14 4.13 29.69 -33.36
N VAL A 15 5.01 30.35 -34.10
CA VAL A 15 4.86 31.70 -34.61
C VAL A 15 3.99 31.62 -35.87
N ASP A 16 2.83 32.27 -35.87
CA ASP A 16 2.09 32.60 -37.08
C ASP A 16 1.71 34.08 -37.02
N ASN A 17 2.35 34.85 -37.90
CA ASN A 17 2.10 36.27 -38.13
C ASN A 17 1.03 36.42 -39.20
N GLY A 18 -0.07 37.07 -38.87
CA GLY A 18 -1.09 37.50 -39.81
C GLY A 18 -1.71 38.82 -39.37
N GLU A 19 -1.08 39.94 -39.72
CA GLU A 19 -1.70 41.26 -39.65
C GLU A 19 -2.78 41.37 -40.74
N GLY A 20 -3.98 41.80 -40.38
CA GLY A 20 -5.06 41.99 -41.35
C GLY A 20 -6.41 42.36 -40.76
N THR A 21 -6.63 43.66 -40.62
CA THR A 21 -7.95 44.36 -40.59
C THR A 21 -8.77 44.34 -39.29
N VAL A 22 -8.74 45.49 -38.63
CA VAL A 22 -9.68 45.95 -37.61
C VAL A 22 -11.07 46.15 -38.25
N SER A 23 -12.13 45.92 -37.46
CA SER A 23 -13.48 46.53 -37.64
C SER A 23 -14.52 45.85 -38.53
N LYS A 24 -15.02 44.66 -38.17
CA LYS A 24 -16.48 44.37 -38.28
C LYS A 24 -16.88 43.10 -37.51
N ALA A 25 -17.62 43.29 -36.41
CA ALA A 25 -18.56 42.35 -35.77
C ALA A 25 -18.55 42.46 -34.23
N LEU A 26 -18.73 43.68 -33.72
CA LEU A 26 -19.53 43.86 -32.51
C LEU A 26 -20.95 43.39 -32.83
N GLN A 27 -21.26 42.11 -32.61
CA GLN A 27 -22.62 41.61 -32.37
C GLN A 27 -22.60 40.09 -32.14
N GLY A 28 -22.92 39.67 -30.91
CA GLY A 28 -23.42 38.32 -30.65
C GLY A 28 -22.63 37.41 -29.70
N SER A 29 -21.70 37.91 -28.86
CA SER A 29 -20.96 37.04 -27.93
C SER A 29 -21.41 37.14 -26.48
N ARG A 30 -22.71 37.00 -26.18
CA ARG A 30 -23.13 36.55 -24.83
C ARG A 30 -23.05 35.02 -24.80
N LYS A 31 -21.83 34.48 -24.96
CA LYS A 31 -21.55 33.08 -24.66
C LYS A 31 -21.80 32.91 -23.17
N LYS A 32 -22.92 32.28 -22.81
CA LYS A 32 -23.29 31.90 -21.44
C LYS A 32 -22.03 31.41 -20.72
N LYS A 33 -21.55 32.17 -19.73
CA LYS A 33 -20.53 31.69 -18.80
C LYS A 33 -21.19 30.52 -18.07
N ARG A 34 -21.00 29.30 -18.57
CA ARG A 34 -21.28 28.08 -17.79
C ARG A 34 -20.51 28.26 -16.49
N ASP A 35 -21.18 28.21 -15.35
CA ASP A 35 -20.54 28.29 -14.04
C ASP A 35 -19.58 27.12 -13.91
N LYS A 36 -18.32 27.36 -14.30
CA LYS A 36 -17.24 26.39 -14.14
C LYS A 36 -17.02 26.33 -12.63
N VAL A 37 -17.17 25.14 -12.05
CA VAL A 37 -16.76 24.82 -10.67
C VAL A 37 -15.46 25.57 -10.35
N SER A 38 -15.40 26.26 -9.21
CA SER A 38 -14.24 27.09 -8.89
C SER A 38 -12.98 26.21 -8.85
N ALA A 39 -11.82 26.76 -9.24
CA ALA A 39 -10.55 26.03 -9.12
C ALA A 39 -10.33 25.54 -7.68
N TYR A 40 -10.79 26.33 -6.71
CA TYR A 40 -10.80 25.97 -5.29
C TYR A 40 -11.66 24.75 -4.99
N GLU A 41 -12.88 24.68 -5.53
CA GLU A 41 -13.78 23.54 -5.31
C GLU A 41 -13.24 22.26 -5.94
N ARG A 42 -12.59 22.36 -7.11
CA ARG A 42 -11.88 21.22 -7.71
C ARG A 42 -10.72 20.77 -6.82
N ALA A 43 -9.90 21.70 -6.34
CA ALA A 43 -8.78 21.38 -5.45
C ALA A 43 -9.24 20.75 -4.14
N LYS A 44 -10.35 21.24 -3.56
CA LYS A 44 -10.96 20.70 -2.35
C LYS A 44 -11.41 19.25 -2.53
N LYS A 45 -12.10 18.94 -3.64
CA LYS A 45 -12.53 17.57 -3.95
C LYS A 45 -11.35 16.61 -4.09
N VAL A 46 -10.33 17.01 -4.85
CA VAL A 46 -9.11 16.19 -5.03
C VAL A 46 -8.39 15.97 -3.69
N TYR A 47 -8.33 16.99 -2.84
CA TYR A 47 -7.76 16.84 -1.51
C TYR A 47 -8.54 15.84 -0.65
N GLU A 48 -9.88 15.92 -0.65
CA GLU A 48 -10.74 15.00 0.09
C GLU A 48 -10.56 13.55 -0.42
N GLU A 49 -10.55 13.33 -1.73
CA GLU A 49 -10.29 12.03 -2.36
C GLU A 49 -8.94 11.44 -1.91
N ILE A 50 -7.85 12.22 -1.97
CA ILE A 50 -6.51 11.80 -1.53
C ILE A 50 -6.51 11.45 -0.03
N GLN A 51 -7.22 12.20 0.81
CA GLN A 51 -7.31 11.91 2.24
C GLN A 51 -8.07 10.62 2.52
N GLU A 52 -9.13 10.36 1.76
CA GLU A 52 -9.88 9.11 1.87
C GLU A 52 -9.06 7.90 1.43
N GLU A 53 -8.34 8.00 0.32
CA GLU A 53 -7.43 6.95 -0.16
C GLU A 53 -6.36 6.64 0.88
N LYS A 54 -5.68 7.67 1.41
CA LYS A 54 -4.69 7.51 2.49
C LYS A 54 -5.28 6.84 3.73
N ARG A 55 -6.54 7.15 4.07
CA ARG A 55 -7.23 6.53 5.22
C ARG A 55 -7.53 5.06 4.94
N LYS A 56 -7.99 4.72 3.73
CA LYS A 56 -8.23 3.34 3.30
C LYS A 56 -6.93 2.54 3.30
N GLU A 57 -5.87 3.07 2.70
CA GLU A 57 -4.55 2.44 2.66
C GLU A 57 -4.00 2.19 4.08
N ARG A 58 -4.08 3.19 4.96
CA ARG A 58 -3.65 3.04 6.36
C ARG A 58 -4.42 1.93 7.09
N ARG A 59 -5.73 1.82 6.86
CA ARG A 59 -6.56 0.75 7.45
C ARG A 59 -6.14 -0.62 6.93
N LEU A 60 -5.98 -0.77 5.62
CA LEU A 60 -5.54 -2.04 5.01
C LEU A 60 -4.17 -2.46 5.54
N ARG A 61 -3.20 -1.54 5.57
CA ARG A 61 -1.86 -1.79 6.10
C ARG A 61 -1.88 -2.16 7.59
N LYS A 62 -2.77 -1.56 8.38
CA LYS A 62 -2.94 -1.92 9.79
C LYS A 62 -3.46 -3.35 9.94
N GLN A 63 -4.48 -3.71 9.17
CA GLN A 63 -5.04 -5.07 9.18
C GLN A 63 -4.01 -6.12 8.76
N GLU A 64 -3.23 -5.86 7.71
CA GLU A 64 -2.17 -6.75 7.26
C GLU A 64 -1.09 -6.94 8.34
N ARG A 65 -0.68 -5.85 9.01
CA ARG A 65 0.27 -5.92 10.13
C ARG A 65 -0.28 -6.74 11.28
N GLU A 66 -1.54 -6.54 11.66
CA GLU A 66 -2.20 -7.29 12.73
C GLU A 66 -2.26 -8.79 12.39
N GLN A 67 -2.67 -9.14 11.17
CA GLN A 67 -2.70 -10.54 10.71
C GLN A 67 -1.31 -11.18 10.77
N ARG A 68 -0.28 -10.46 10.29
CA ARG A 68 1.11 -10.92 10.35
C ARG A 68 1.60 -11.10 11.79
N GLN A 69 1.26 -10.17 12.69
CA GLN A 69 1.61 -10.27 14.10
C GLN A 69 0.94 -11.49 14.74
N ILE A 70 -0.37 -11.69 14.53
CA ILE A 70 -1.10 -12.84 15.06
C ILE A 70 -0.48 -14.17 14.57
N ALA A 71 -0.14 -14.27 13.29
CA ALA A 71 0.51 -15.45 12.73
C ALA A 71 1.89 -15.70 13.37
N THR A 72 2.68 -14.63 13.54
CA THR A 72 4.01 -14.70 14.15
C THR A 72 3.93 -15.10 15.62
N GLU A 73 3.02 -14.49 16.40
CA GLU A 73 2.80 -14.81 17.81
C GLU A 73 2.33 -16.26 18.00
N LYS A 74 1.42 -16.75 17.14
CA LYS A 74 0.98 -18.15 17.16
C LYS A 74 2.15 -19.10 16.91
N TYR A 75 2.98 -18.81 15.92
CA TYR A 75 4.19 -19.58 15.63
C TYR A 75 5.19 -19.54 16.78
N GLU A 76 5.47 -18.37 17.35
CA GLU A 76 6.38 -18.26 18.48
C GLU A 76 5.88 -18.99 19.72
N LYS A 77 4.59 -18.91 20.02
CA LYS A 77 3.97 -19.59 21.17
C LYS A 77 4.12 -21.10 21.03
N THR A 78 3.82 -21.65 19.85
CA THR A 78 3.97 -23.09 19.57
C THR A 78 5.45 -23.51 19.60
N LYS A 79 6.34 -22.74 18.97
CA LYS A 79 7.80 -22.96 19.00
C LYS A 79 8.36 -22.95 20.43
N ARG A 80 7.98 -21.96 21.26
CA ARG A 80 8.41 -21.87 22.66
C ARG A 80 7.95 -23.07 23.48
N LYS A 81 6.68 -23.49 23.33
CA LYS A 81 6.14 -24.68 23.97
C LYS A 81 6.91 -25.94 23.55
N ALA A 82 7.14 -26.11 22.25
CA ALA A 82 7.87 -27.24 21.71
C ALA A 82 9.30 -27.30 22.29
N ASN A 83 10.03 -26.18 22.23
CA ASN A 83 11.36 -26.06 22.79
C ASN A 83 11.42 -26.38 24.28
N LYS A 84 10.41 -25.99 25.06
CA LYS A 84 10.34 -26.31 26.50
C LYS A 84 10.30 -27.82 26.74
N MET A 85 9.51 -28.55 25.96
CA MET A 85 9.42 -30.01 26.09
C MET A 85 10.66 -30.71 25.54
N PHE A 86 11.25 -30.25 24.43
CA PHE A 86 12.52 -30.80 23.92
C PHE A 86 13.66 -30.65 24.92
N ARG A 87 13.66 -29.55 25.70
CA ARG A 87 14.62 -29.31 26.78
C ARG A 87 14.33 -30.09 28.07
N LYS A 88 13.18 -30.77 28.17
CA LYS A 88 12.80 -31.54 29.36
C LYS A 88 13.76 -32.72 29.52
N ARG A 89 14.35 -32.82 30.71
CA ARG A 89 15.29 -33.88 31.08
C ARG A 89 14.75 -34.69 32.25
N SER A 90 15.17 -35.94 32.35
CA SER A 90 14.90 -36.81 33.50
C SER A 90 15.72 -36.35 34.71
N LYS A 91 15.43 -36.91 35.90
CA LYS A 91 16.21 -36.61 37.13
C LYS A 91 17.71 -36.88 36.96
N LYS A 92 18.09 -37.81 36.06
CA LYS A 92 19.48 -38.14 35.72
C LYS A 92 20.04 -37.30 34.57
N GLY A 93 19.35 -36.25 34.13
CA GLY A 93 19.81 -35.33 33.07
C GLY A 93 19.63 -35.83 31.64
N GLN A 94 19.11 -37.04 31.44
CA GLN A 94 18.86 -37.59 30.10
C GLN A 94 17.67 -36.89 29.43
N PRO A 95 17.67 -36.74 28.09
CA PRO A 95 16.51 -36.21 27.37
C PRO A 95 15.28 -37.10 27.58
N ASN A 96 14.11 -36.48 27.79
CA ASN A 96 12.86 -37.22 27.95
C ASN A 96 12.25 -37.53 26.58
N LEU A 97 12.46 -38.76 26.08
CA LEU A 97 11.99 -39.18 24.76
C LEU A 97 10.46 -39.12 24.64
N GLY A 98 9.71 -39.51 25.67
CA GLY A 98 8.24 -39.48 25.65
C GLY A 98 7.69 -38.08 25.37
N ALA A 99 8.26 -37.07 26.05
CA ALA A 99 7.92 -35.66 25.81
C ALA A 99 8.23 -35.17 24.39
N GLN A 100 9.24 -35.76 23.72
CA GLN A 100 9.58 -35.41 22.33
C GLN A 100 8.64 -36.10 21.34
N VAL A 101 8.28 -37.36 21.60
CA VAL A 101 7.33 -38.13 20.79
C VAL A 101 5.95 -37.47 20.83
N GLU A 102 5.49 -37.00 21.99
CA GLU A 102 4.22 -36.26 22.12
C GLU A 102 4.12 -35.08 21.15
N ILE A 103 5.19 -34.27 21.04
CA ILE A 103 5.22 -33.14 20.09
C ILE A 103 5.17 -33.63 18.64
N LEU A 104 5.87 -34.71 18.32
CA LEU A 104 5.88 -35.25 16.98
C LEU A 104 4.49 -35.76 16.59
N LEU A 105 3.81 -36.45 17.50
CA LEU A 105 2.43 -36.90 17.32
C LEU A 105 1.48 -35.71 17.12
N GLU A 106 1.60 -34.65 17.94
CA GLU A 106 0.79 -33.43 17.77
C GLU A 106 1.00 -32.82 16.37
N LYS A 107 2.25 -32.75 15.88
CA LYS A 107 2.56 -32.23 14.53
C LYS A 107 1.96 -33.10 13.42
N ILE A 108 1.98 -34.43 13.57
CA ILE A 108 1.36 -35.34 12.60
C ILE A 108 -0.15 -35.12 12.59
N GLN A 109 -0.79 -35.07 13.75
CA GLN A 109 -2.22 -34.81 13.88
C GLN A 109 -2.63 -33.45 13.31
N GLN A 110 -1.83 -32.41 13.52
CA GLN A 110 -2.08 -31.08 12.94
C GLN A 110 -1.97 -31.06 11.42
N LYS A 111 -1.15 -31.93 10.81
CA LYS A 111 -1.04 -32.05 9.34
C LYS A 111 -2.20 -32.86 8.73
N MET A 112 -2.85 -33.71 9.52
CA MET A 112 -3.99 -34.52 9.08
C MET A 112 -5.33 -33.79 9.23
N LYS A 113 -5.36 -32.68 9.95
CA LYS A 113 -6.51 -31.78 10.06
C LYS A 113 -6.43 -30.68 9.02
#